data_AF-A0A3B5KP65-F1
#
_entry.id   AF-A0A3B5KP65-F1
#
_cell.length_a   1.000
_cell.length_b   1.000
_cell.length_c   1.000
_cell.angle_alpha   90.00
_cell.angle_beta   90.00
_cell.angle_gamma   90.00
#
_symmetry.space_group_name_H-M   'P 1'
#
loop_
_entity.id
_entity.type
_entity.pdbx_description
1 polymer ?
#
loop_
_entity_poly.entity_id
_entity_poly.type
_entity_poly.pdbx_seq_one_letter_code
_entity_poly.pdbx_strand_id
1 'polypeptide(L)'
;MMAGKPKVDTGALTSEQQDKLRQFKIKTRIDNEKYLRSHPEVETMISGFLRDAFLKRPTDIRKFAADHFARTIPGVVADSQLDGNSEEK
;
A
#
# COMPACT_ATOMS: atom_id res chain seq x y z
N MET A 1 -39.47 -21.96 25.89
CA MET A 1 -38.19 -21.25 25.98
C MET A 1 -37.40 -21.55 24.71
N MET A 2 -37.26 -20.60 23.79
CA MET A 2 -36.53 -20.82 22.52
C MET A 2 -35.11 -20.29 22.67
N ALA A 3 -34.14 -21.20 22.73
CA ALA A 3 -32.71 -20.87 22.82
C ALA A 3 -32.27 -20.13 21.54
N GLY A 4 -31.65 -18.96 21.72
CA GLY A 4 -31.07 -18.18 20.63
C GLY A 4 -29.95 -18.97 19.94
N LYS A 5 -30.06 -19.13 18.62
CA LYS A 5 -29.03 -19.77 17.80
C LYS A 5 -27.73 -18.96 17.88
N PRO A 6 -26.56 -19.59 18.08
CA PRO A 6 -25.29 -18.88 18.02
C PRO A 6 -25.13 -18.25 16.64
N LYS A 7 -24.77 -16.96 16.61
CA LYS A 7 -24.37 -16.27 15.38
C LYS A 7 -23.15 -17.00 14.82
N VAL A 8 -23.37 -17.80 13.78
CA VAL A 8 -22.28 -18.36 12.99
C VAL A 8 -21.68 -17.17 12.25
N ASP A 9 -20.45 -16.79 12.58
CA ASP A 9 -19.70 -15.76 11.87
C ASP A 9 -19.46 -16.25 10.44
N THR A 10 -20.36 -15.87 9.53
CA THR A 10 -20.36 -16.26 8.12
C THR A 10 -19.11 -15.82 7.35
N GLY A 11 -18.23 -15.04 7.96
CA GLY A 11 -16.93 -14.63 7.42
C GLY A 11 -15.71 -15.35 8.04
N ALA A 12 -15.89 -16.23 9.02
CA ALA A 12 -14.78 -16.92 9.67
C ALA A 12 -14.33 -18.11 8.80
N LEU A 13 -13.04 -18.13 8.43
CA LEU A 13 -12.43 -19.25 7.73
C LEU A 13 -12.42 -20.50 8.61
N THR A 14 -12.68 -21.66 8.01
CA THR A 14 -12.50 -22.96 8.69
C THR A 14 -11.03 -23.20 9.02
N SER A 15 -10.73 -24.10 9.97
CA SER A 15 -9.35 -24.44 10.33
C SER A 15 -8.50 -24.84 9.11
N GLU A 16 -9.07 -25.66 8.22
CA GLU A 16 -8.37 -26.09 7.00
C GLU A 16 -8.11 -24.92 6.04
N GLN A 17 -9.06 -23.99 5.91
CA GLN A 17 -8.87 -22.78 5.11
C GLN A 17 -7.82 -21.85 5.71
N GLN A 18 -7.77 -21.73 7.04
CA GLN A 18 -6.74 -20.96 7.75
C GLN A 18 -5.36 -21.57 7.52
N ASP A 19 -5.23 -22.89 7.58
CA ASP A 19 -3.95 -23.59 7.33
C ASP A 19 -3.49 -23.41 5.88
N LYS A 20 -4.40 -23.56 4.91
CA LYS A 20 -4.10 -23.27 3.50
C LYS A 20 -3.68 -21.81 3.29
N LEU A 21 -4.39 -20.87 3.91
CA LEU A 21 -4.05 -19.45 3.85
C LEU A 21 -2.68 -19.17 4.48
N ARG A 22 -2.35 -19.83 5.58
CA ARG A 22 -1.05 -19.70 6.24
C ARG A 22 0.08 -20.17 5.33
N GLN A 23 -0.05 -21.35 4.72
CA GLN A 23 0.95 -21.87 3.77
C GLN A 23 1.11 -20.97 2.56
N PHE A 24 -0.01 -20.47 2.01
CA PHE A 24 0.01 -19.50 0.92
C PHE A 24 0.76 -18.22 1.30
N LYS A 25 0.44 -17.60 2.45
CA LYS A 25 1.13 -16.40 2.95
C LYS A 25 2.62 -16.63 3.14
N ILE A 26 3.03 -17.79 3.66
CA ILE A 26 4.46 -18.14 3.82
C ILE A 26 5.13 -18.16 2.45
N LYS A 27 4.55 -18.87 1.48
CA LYS A 27 5.09 -18.94 0.12
C LYS A 27 5.21 -17.56 -0.52
N THR A 28 4.15 -16.76 -0.46
CA THR A 28 4.16 -15.39 -0.98
C THR A 28 5.23 -14.52 -0.32
N ARG A 29 5.45 -14.65 0.99
CA ARG A 29 6.52 -13.90 1.67
C ARG A 29 7.90 -14.27 1.15
N ILE A 30 8.16 -15.57 0.96
CA ILE A 30 9.43 -16.06 0.40
C ILE A 30 9.63 -15.53 -1.02
N ASP A 31 8.59 -15.60 -1.86
CA ASP A 31 8.67 -15.15 -3.24
C ASP A 31 8.88 -13.63 -3.33
N ASN A 32 8.20 -12.85 -2.48
CA ASN A 32 8.41 -11.41 -2.38
C ASN A 32 9.84 -11.07 -1.94
N GLU A 33 10.40 -11.79 -0.96
CA GLU A 33 11.78 -11.55 -0.51
C GLU A 33 12.78 -11.87 -1.62
N LYS A 34 12.59 -12.98 -2.35
CA LYS A 34 13.40 -13.32 -3.52
C LYS A 34 13.34 -12.22 -4.58
N TYR A 35 12.14 -11.73 -4.88
CA TYR A 35 11.94 -10.64 -5.82
C TYR A 35 12.67 -9.37 -5.40
N LEU A 36 12.56 -8.96 -4.13
CA LEU A 36 13.26 -7.77 -3.63
C LEU A 36 14.79 -7.95 -3.68
N ARG A 37 15.30 -9.14 -3.33
CA ARG A 37 16.75 -9.44 -3.43
C ARG A 37 17.26 -9.42 -4.86
N SER A 38 16.45 -9.81 -5.84
CA SER A 38 16.86 -9.84 -7.25
C SER A 38 16.67 -8.50 -7.97
N HIS A 39 15.95 -7.55 -7.40
CA HIS A 39 15.61 -6.26 -8.02
C HIS A 39 16.07 -5.08 -7.13
N PRO A 40 17.39 -4.77 -7.12
CA PRO A 40 17.96 -3.69 -6.30
C PRO A 40 17.42 -2.29 -6.67
N GLU A 41 16.85 -2.13 -7.87
CA GLU A 41 16.16 -0.91 -8.29
C GLU A 41 14.94 -0.62 -7.41
N VAL A 42 14.22 -1.64 -6.96
CA VAL A 42 13.05 -1.49 -6.08
C VAL A 42 13.49 -1.04 -4.69
N GLU A 43 14.57 -1.63 -4.16
CA GLU A 43 15.18 -1.21 -2.89
C GLU A 43 15.65 0.24 -2.95
N THR A 44 16.27 0.64 -4.06
CA THR A 44 16.73 2.02 -4.28
C THR A 44 15.55 3.00 -4.31
N MET A 45 14.47 2.68 -5.03
CA MET A 45 13.26 3.51 -5.08
C MET A 45 12.62 3.69 -3.69
N ILE A 46 12.49 2.60 -2.92
CA ILE A 46 11.93 2.64 -1.57
C ILE A 46 12.84 3.46 -0.64
N SER A 47 14.16 3.25 -0.71
CA SER A 47 15.13 3.97 0.13
C SER A 47 15.14 5.47 -0.15
N GLY A 48 15.05 5.86 -1.42
CA GLY A 48 14.90 7.26 -1.83
C GLY A 48 13.65 7.90 -1.25
N PHE A 49 12.50 7.22 -1.39
CA PHE A 49 11.24 7.68 -0.80
C PHE A 49 11.32 7.84 0.72
N LEU A 50 11.84 6.84 1.43
CA LEU A 50 11.95 6.88 2.90
C LEU A 50 12.85 8.01 3.38
N ARG A 51 14.00 8.22 2.71
CA ARG A 51 14.89 9.35 3.00
C ARG A 51 14.13 10.66 2.91
N ASP A 52 13.41 10.86 1.82
CA ASP A 52 12.65 12.07 1.54
C ASP A 52 11.48 12.27 2.52
N ALA A 53 10.78 11.19 2.87
CA ALA A 53 9.70 11.20 3.86
C ALA A 53 10.21 11.56 5.27
N PHE A 54 11.35 11.01 5.70
CA PHE A 54 11.92 11.31 7.00
C PHE A 54 12.50 12.72 7.11
N LEU A 55 13.01 13.27 6.00
CA LEU A 55 13.51 14.65 5.94
C LEU A 55 12.36 15.66 5.94
N LYS A 56 11.34 15.46 5.10
CA LYS A 56 10.25 16.43 4.91
C LYS A 56 9.13 16.29 5.95
N ARG A 57 9.01 15.14 6.61
CA ARG A 57 7.99 14.81 7.63
C ARG A 57 6.59 15.31 7.24
N PRO A 58 6.05 14.85 6.09
CA PRO A 58 4.78 15.35 5.58
C PRO A 58 3.63 15.01 6.52
N THR A 59 2.67 15.93 6.65
CA THR A 59 1.42 15.70 7.42
C THR A 59 0.55 14.61 6.79
N ASP A 60 0.56 14.50 5.45
CA ASP A 60 -0.10 13.42 4.72
C ASP A 60 0.91 12.61 3.91
N ILE A 61 1.27 11.45 4.44
CA ILE A 61 2.24 10.54 3.81
C ILE A 61 1.72 9.94 2.50
N ARG A 62 0.39 9.80 2.32
CA ARG A 62 -0.19 9.18 1.12
C ARG A 62 -0.12 10.12 -0.06
N LYS A 63 -0.52 11.37 0.14
CA LYS A 63 -0.36 12.42 -0.88
C LYS A 63 1.10 12.59 -1.26
N PHE A 64 1.99 12.62 -0.26
CA PHE A 64 3.42 12.71 -0.49
C PHE A 64 3.97 11.54 -1.32
N ALA A 65 3.54 10.30 -1.04
CA ALA A 65 3.95 9.13 -1.82
C ALA A 65 3.47 9.21 -3.27
N ALA A 66 2.21 9.61 -3.50
CA ALA A 66 1.67 9.78 -4.85
C ALA A 66 2.50 10.80 -5.65
N ASP A 67 2.76 11.97 -5.08
CA ASP A 67 3.57 13.03 -5.71
C ASP A 67 5.02 12.57 -5.94
N HIS A 68 5.62 11.86 -4.98
CA HIS A 68 6.99 11.37 -5.08
C HIS A 68 7.14 10.34 -6.19
N PHE A 69 6.27 9.34 -6.23
CA PHE A 69 6.36 8.25 -7.21
C PHE A 69 5.90 8.68 -8.61
N ALA A 70 4.94 9.60 -8.74
CA ALA A 70 4.53 10.16 -10.03
C ALA A 70 5.69 10.87 -10.74
N ARG A 71 6.57 11.57 -10.01
CA ARG A 71 7.75 12.25 -10.58
C ARG A 71 8.81 11.29 -11.12
N THR A 72 8.90 10.08 -10.54
CA THR A 72 9.86 9.06 -10.97
C THR A 72 9.43 8.26 -12.20
N ILE A 73 8.18 8.39 -12.67
CA ILE A 73 7.70 7.72 -13.88
C ILE A 73 7.77 8.71 -15.06
N PRO A 74 8.69 8.53 -16.03
CA PRO A 74 8.74 9.40 -17.20
C PRO A 74 7.45 9.24 -18.01
N GLY A 75 6.64 10.31 -18.06
CA GLY A 75 5.41 10.38 -18.88
C GLY A 75 4.09 10.34 -18.11
N VAL A 76 4.09 10.17 -16.79
CA VAL A 76 2.88 10.41 -15.98
C VAL A 76 2.89 11.89 -15.56
N VAL A 77 2.30 12.73 -16.41
CA VAL A 77 1.92 14.08 -16.02
C VAL A 77 0.96 13.95 -14.83
N ALA A 78 1.38 14.43 -13.67
CA ALA A 78 0.46 14.60 -12.56
C ALA A 78 -0.49 15.74 -12.95
N ASP A 79 -1.61 15.38 -13.56
CA ASP A 79 -2.73 16.27 -13.80
C ASP A 79 -3.35 16.66 -12.46
N SER A 80 -2.74 17.63 -11.78
CA SER A 80 -3.31 18.23 -10.58
C SER A 80 -2.89 19.68 -10.41
N GLN A 81 -3.59 20.58 -11.12
CA GLN A 81 -4.21 21.81 -10.58
C GLN A 81 -4.98 22.49 -11.75
N LEU A 82 -6.24 22.18 -12.04
CA LEU A 82 -7.47 22.72 -11.40
C LEU A 82 -7.41 24.21 -11.04
N ASP A 83 -8.12 24.98 -11.88
CA ASP A 83 -8.42 26.39 -11.78
C ASP A 83 -8.93 26.80 -10.39
N GLY A 84 -8.25 27.79 -9.81
CA GLY A 84 -8.73 28.57 -8.68
C GLY A 84 -8.85 30.04 -9.09
N ASN A 85 -9.83 30.35 -9.96
CA ASN A 85 -10.31 31.72 -10.12
C ASN A 85 -10.93 32.16 -8.78
N SER A 86 -10.20 32.97 -8.03
CA SER A 86 -10.77 33.77 -6.94
C SER A 86 -10.48 35.22 -7.33
N GLU A 87 -11.54 35.97 -7.54
CA GLU A 87 -11.49 37.36 -7.94
C GLU A 87 -10.71 38.18 -6.91
N GLU A 88 -9.78 39.00 -7.39
CA GLU A 88 -9.31 40.16 -6.63
C GLU A 88 -9.23 41.37 -7.56
N LYS A 89 -10.32 42.15 -7.49
CA LYS A 89 -10.40 43.62 -7.46
C LYS A 89 -11.23 44.29 -8.55
#